data_AF-A0A345UWQ3-F1
#
_entry.id   AF-A0A345UWQ3-F1
#
_cell.length_a   1.000
_cell.length_b   1.000
_cell.length_c   1.000
_cell.angle_alpha   90.00
_cell.angle_beta   90.00
_cell.angle_gamma   90.00
#
_symmetry.space_group_name_H-M   'P 1'
#
loop_
_entity.id
_entity.type
_entity.pdbx_description
1 polymer ?
#
loop_
_entity_poly.entity_id
_entity_poly.type
_entity_poly.pdbx_seq_one_letter_code
_entity_poly.pdbx_strand_id
1 'polypeptide(L)'
;MFDGRNPFIDLHLDFPVWSTTYVPGHTPYLMAIQKMRKDPQEGARESDYLHFQQRLNHLNELHEKSKDLKRTLRLYYGENKKLFVKKAEEFTEEKLERTLAMEDINLALYRLISTTFLPFIDPISTANFTSEISDLVVDIGTKNKQAFDDFMDEIISTNFLANLQRDCLEIYPRILNAEIALRPALFMDFVEEQPDNRISGKISTKDFNEYKDLYKDITEIIGKQLSLVAAINNIIHRQNHNKFKPKDGGALSSISKFADKTLSEKFKYLDDCWFKFDDAALNTGARNAIAHYATEYDEKTQIIQYFSEKEGLKQEKPQEMFFLEFMRMLLIAFREMHYLHHVIKSLFYYEFIINKNSRKISSNSKDEKRKHKQ
;
A
#
# COMPACT_ATOMS: atom_id res chain seq x y z
N MET A 1 10.57 -40.66 -13.75
CA MET A 1 11.80 -40.46 -12.95
C MET A 1 11.94 -38.96 -12.72
N PHE A 2 12.00 -38.54 -11.46
CA PHE A 2 12.22 -37.15 -11.06
C PHE A 2 13.72 -36.88 -11.15
N ASP A 3 14.17 -36.00 -12.04
CA ASP A 3 15.59 -35.80 -12.35
C ASP A 3 16.25 -34.62 -11.61
N GLY A 4 15.54 -34.02 -10.65
CA GLY A 4 16.12 -33.11 -9.65
C GLY A 4 16.54 -31.74 -10.17
N ARG A 5 16.07 -31.31 -11.35
CA ARG A 5 16.44 -30.01 -11.97
C ARG A 5 15.39 -28.88 -11.74
N ASN A 6 14.68 -28.89 -10.58
CA ASN A 6 13.54 -28.04 -10.08
C ASN A 6 12.14 -28.66 -10.30
N PRO A 7 11.08 -28.44 -9.46
CA PRO A 7 10.78 -27.35 -8.51
C PRO A 7 10.05 -27.78 -7.19
N PHE A 8 10.23 -29.02 -6.69
CA PHE A 8 9.43 -29.51 -5.55
C PHE A 8 9.73 -28.81 -4.21
N ILE A 9 10.87 -28.15 -4.11
CA ILE A 9 11.29 -27.39 -2.92
C ILE A 9 10.62 -25.99 -2.91
N ASP A 10 10.07 -25.46 -4.00
CA ASP A 10 9.41 -24.15 -3.95
C ASP A 10 7.91 -24.23 -3.62
N LEU A 11 7.25 -25.34 -3.97
CA LEU A 11 5.81 -25.53 -3.72
C LEU A 11 5.41 -25.41 -2.25
N HIS A 12 6.29 -25.70 -1.29
CA HIS A 12 5.96 -25.54 0.13
C HIS A 12 6.14 -24.10 0.64
N LEU A 13 6.80 -23.24 -0.12
CA LEU A 13 6.97 -21.81 0.18
C LEU A 13 5.84 -20.97 -0.43
N ASP A 14 5.13 -21.50 -1.44
CA ASP A 14 4.01 -20.80 -2.08
C ASP A 14 2.68 -20.99 -1.34
N PHE A 15 2.53 -22.09 -0.58
CA PHE A 15 1.29 -22.47 0.10
C PHE A 15 1.44 -22.58 1.62
N PRO A 16 0.40 -22.22 2.40
CA PRO A 16 0.35 -22.54 3.83
C PRO A 16 0.46 -24.05 4.10
N VAL A 17 0.94 -24.42 5.28
CA VAL A 17 0.99 -25.80 5.75
C VAL A 17 -0.12 -26.02 6.78
N TRP A 18 -1.08 -26.91 6.46
CA TRP A 18 -2.23 -27.24 7.32
C TRP A 18 -2.00 -28.39 8.31
N SER A 19 -0.92 -29.15 8.17
CA SER A 19 -0.62 -30.28 9.05
C SER A 19 0.84 -30.27 9.46
N THR A 20 1.09 -30.39 10.76
CA THR A 20 2.43 -30.57 11.34
C THR A 20 2.92 -32.02 11.23
N THR A 21 2.01 -32.96 10.95
CA THR A 21 2.33 -34.39 10.76
C THR A 21 2.11 -34.77 9.31
N TYR A 22 3.10 -35.43 8.70
CA TYR A 22 2.95 -35.93 7.34
C TYR A 22 1.84 -36.98 7.26
N VAL A 23 0.87 -36.76 6.38
CA VAL A 23 -0.16 -37.74 6.03
C VAL A 23 -0.04 -38.02 4.53
N PRO A 24 0.16 -39.27 4.09
CA PRO A 24 0.20 -39.61 2.68
C PRO A 24 -1.04 -39.06 1.94
N GLY A 25 -0.83 -38.33 0.85
CA GLY A 25 -1.91 -37.68 0.08
C GLY A 25 -2.32 -36.29 0.56
N HIS A 26 -1.78 -35.79 1.68
CA HIS A 26 -2.02 -34.43 2.19
C HIS A 26 -0.76 -33.56 2.09
N THR A 27 -0.29 -33.33 0.86
CA THR A 27 0.79 -32.35 0.63
C THR A 27 0.24 -30.93 0.81
N PRO A 28 1.07 -29.92 1.15
CA PRO A 28 0.63 -28.52 1.24
C PRO A 28 -0.12 -28.06 0.00
N TYR A 29 0.37 -28.42 -1.19
CA TYR A 29 -0.31 -28.17 -2.47
C TYR A 29 -1.71 -28.80 -2.53
N LEU A 30 -1.84 -30.10 -2.28
CA LEU A 30 -3.13 -30.78 -2.37
C LEU A 30 -4.14 -30.23 -1.36
N MET A 31 -3.67 -29.86 -0.16
CA MET A 31 -4.50 -29.23 0.86
C MET A 31 -4.92 -27.81 0.46
N ALA A 32 -4.01 -27.02 -0.08
CA ALA A 32 -4.30 -25.69 -0.61
C ALA A 32 -5.40 -25.73 -1.67
N ILE A 33 -5.27 -26.60 -2.68
CA ILE A 33 -6.29 -26.75 -3.74
C ILE A 33 -7.66 -27.16 -3.18
N GLN A 34 -7.69 -28.01 -2.15
CA GLN A 34 -8.95 -28.40 -1.52
C GLN A 34 -9.64 -27.26 -0.78
N LYS A 35 -8.85 -26.31 -0.24
CA LYS A 35 -9.27 -25.19 0.59
C LYS A 35 -9.62 -23.91 -0.19
N MET A 36 -9.24 -23.82 -1.46
CA MET A 36 -9.63 -22.68 -2.31
C MET A 36 -11.16 -22.56 -2.37
N ARG A 37 -11.65 -21.32 -2.45
CA ARG A 37 -13.08 -21.01 -2.48
C ARG A 37 -13.77 -21.78 -3.60
N LYS A 38 -15.02 -22.14 -3.33
CA LYS A 38 -15.91 -22.74 -4.33
C LYS A 38 -16.91 -21.68 -4.73
N ASP A 39 -16.76 -21.11 -5.92
CA ASP A 39 -17.87 -20.44 -6.59
C ASP A 39 -19.02 -21.46 -6.78
N PRO A 40 -20.25 -21.17 -6.32
CA PRO A 40 -21.41 -22.01 -6.59
C PRO A 40 -21.95 -21.91 -8.03
N GLN A 41 -21.57 -20.87 -8.79
CA GLN A 41 -22.08 -20.59 -10.14
C GLN A 41 -21.08 -20.87 -11.27
N GLU A 42 -19.78 -20.80 -10.99
CA GLU A 42 -18.74 -21.38 -11.83
C GLU A 42 -18.34 -22.73 -11.24
N GLY A 43 -17.95 -23.73 -12.03
CA GLY A 43 -17.51 -25.04 -11.53
C GLY A 43 -16.17 -25.00 -10.77
N ALA A 44 -16.10 -24.19 -9.71
CA ALA A 44 -14.92 -23.53 -9.21
C ALA A 44 -13.97 -24.38 -8.39
N ARG A 45 -12.70 -24.17 -8.77
CA ARG A 45 -11.40 -24.48 -8.15
C ARG A 45 -10.30 -24.08 -9.13
N GLU A 46 -10.57 -24.23 -10.44
CA GLU A 46 -9.61 -24.02 -11.52
C GLU A 46 -9.35 -22.53 -11.82
N SER A 47 -10.36 -21.66 -11.71
CA SER A 47 -10.22 -20.21 -11.96
C SER A 47 -9.36 -19.51 -10.90
N ASP A 48 -9.64 -19.71 -9.62
CA ASP A 48 -8.86 -19.14 -8.51
C ASP A 48 -7.42 -19.67 -8.47
N TYR A 49 -7.23 -20.96 -8.75
CA TYR A 49 -5.89 -21.51 -8.88
C TYR A 49 -5.12 -20.89 -10.05
N LEU A 50 -5.77 -20.72 -11.21
CA LEU A 50 -5.15 -20.09 -12.37
C LEU A 50 -4.77 -18.63 -12.07
N HIS A 51 -5.64 -17.87 -11.40
CA HIS A 51 -5.32 -16.52 -10.96
C HIS A 51 -4.11 -16.48 -10.00
N PHE A 52 -4.06 -17.39 -9.03
CA PHE A 52 -2.91 -17.49 -8.13
C PHE A 52 -1.63 -17.87 -8.89
N GLN A 53 -1.71 -18.84 -9.80
CA GLN A 53 -0.57 -19.25 -10.63
C GLN A 53 -0.05 -18.12 -11.52
N GLN A 54 -0.94 -17.29 -12.09
CA GLN A 54 -0.55 -16.10 -12.85
C GLN A 54 0.23 -15.11 -11.97
N ARG A 55 -0.20 -14.89 -10.72
CA ARG A 55 0.55 -14.06 -9.76
C ARG A 55 1.94 -14.63 -9.49
N LEU A 56 2.05 -15.93 -9.25
CA LEU A 56 3.33 -16.59 -9.01
C LEU A 56 4.27 -16.50 -10.21
N ASN A 57 3.76 -16.73 -11.42
CA ASN A 57 4.56 -16.62 -12.64
C ASN A 57 5.14 -15.21 -12.80
N HIS A 58 4.32 -14.18 -12.57
CA HIS A 58 4.79 -12.80 -12.60
C HIS A 58 5.84 -12.51 -11.52
N LEU A 59 5.67 -13.03 -10.30
CA LEU A 59 6.67 -12.88 -9.24
C LEU A 59 7.99 -13.57 -9.58
N ASN A 60 7.95 -14.75 -10.21
CA ASN A 60 9.15 -15.45 -10.67
C ASN A 60 9.95 -14.62 -11.70
N GLU A 61 9.26 -13.87 -12.58
CA GLU A 61 9.90 -12.95 -13.52
C GLU A 61 10.50 -11.71 -12.84
N LEU A 62 9.90 -11.28 -11.71
CA LEU A 62 10.31 -10.09 -10.97
C LEU A 62 11.39 -10.36 -9.90
N HIS A 63 11.56 -11.61 -9.45
CA HIS A 63 12.45 -11.98 -8.34
C HIS A 63 13.86 -11.37 -8.48
N GLU A 64 14.43 -11.47 -9.68
CA GLU A 64 15.77 -10.95 -9.99
C GLU A 64 15.81 -9.44 -10.26
N LYS A 65 14.66 -8.78 -10.42
CA LYS A 65 14.53 -7.38 -10.87
C LYS A 65 14.42 -6.37 -9.72
N SER A 66 14.47 -6.80 -8.45
CA SER A 66 14.25 -5.88 -7.30
C SER A 66 15.30 -4.75 -7.21
N LYS A 67 16.57 -5.06 -7.49
CA LYS A 67 17.66 -4.07 -7.54
C LYS A 67 17.47 -3.08 -8.68
N ASP A 68 17.02 -3.55 -9.82
CA ASP A 68 16.75 -2.72 -11.00
C ASP A 68 15.54 -1.82 -10.80
N LEU A 69 14.48 -2.33 -10.17
CA LEU A 69 13.34 -1.52 -9.72
C LEU A 69 13.80 -0.40 -8.79
N LYS A 70 14.57 -0.75 -7.74
CA LYS A 70 15.10 0.24 -6.79
C LYS A 70 15.93 1.32 -7.48
N ARG A 71 16.78 0.94 -8.43
CA ARG A 71 17.57 1.88 -9.24
C ARG A 71 16.67 2.78 -10.09
N THR A 72 15.66 2.20 -10.73
CA THR A 72 14.71 2.93 -11.58
C THR A 72 13.91 3.94 -10.77
N LEU A 73 13.36 3.56 -9.61
CA LEU A 73 12.63 4.47 -8.73
C LEU A 73 13.51 5.61 -8.19
N ARG A 74 14.82 5.38 -7.95
CA ARG A 74 15.75 6.46 -7.59
C ARG A 74 15.92 7.49 -8.70
N LEU A 75 15.90 7.07 -9.96
CA LEU A 75 16.00 7.99 -11.11
C LEU A 75 14.80 8.93 -11.21
N TYR A 76 13.62 8.52 -10.72
CA TYR A 76 12.44 9.38 -10.69
C TYR A 76 12.70 10.69 -9.92
N TYR A 77 13.51 10.65 -8.86
CA TYR A 77 13.90 11.85 -8.09
C TYR A 77 15.12 12.58 -8.65
N GLY A 78 15.91 11.92 -9.50
CA GLY A 78 17.09 12.52 -10.12
C GLY A 78 16.76 13.52 -11.22
N GLU A 79 17.78 14.26 -11.67
CA GLU A 79 17.64 15.26 -12.75
C GLU A 79 17.39 14.62 -14.12
N ASN A 80 17.89 13.41 -14.35
CA ASN A 80 17.81 12.74 -15.65
C ASN A 80 16.47 12.02 -15.86
N LYS A 81 15.40 12.79 -16.09
CA LYS A 81 14.04 12.27 -16.33
C LYS A 81 13.93 11.39 -17.58
N LYS A 82 14.72 11.68 -18.63
CA LYS A 82 14.79 10.84 -19.83
C LYS A 82 15.24 9.42 -19.50
N LEU A 83 16.27 9.30 -18.65
CA LEU A 83 16.77 7.99 -18.23
C LEU A 83 15.76 7.25 -17.36
N PHE A 84 15.05 7.96 -16.47
CA PHE A 84 13.96 7.36 -15.70
C PHE A 84 12.88 6.77 -16.62
N VAL A 85 12.35 7.55 -17.56
CA VAL A 85 11.29 7.10 -18.47
C VAL A 85 11.77 5.89 -19.28
N LYS A 86 12.95 5.98 -19.90
CA LYS A 86 13.54 4.86 -20.64
C LYS A 86 13.65 3.58 -19.79
N LYS A 87 14.09 3.71 -18.54
CA LYS A 87 14.23 2.56 -17.62
C LYS A 87 12.88 1.99 -17.19
N ALA A 88 11.88 2.85 -16.98
CA ALA A 88 10.52 2.42 -16.69
C ALA A 88 9.93 1.64 -17.88
N GLU A 89 10.07 2.16 -19.11
CA GLU A 89 9.62 1.49 -20.33
C GLU A 89 10.30 0.12 -20.52
N GLU A 90 11.63 0.07 -20.37
CA GLU A 90 12.40 -1.19 -20.41
C GLU A 90 11.91 -2.20 -19.36
N PHE A 91 11.51 -1.74 -18.18
CA PHE A 91 11.03 -2.60 -17.10
C PHE A 91 9.61 -3.12 -17.37
N THR A 92 8.73 -2.28 -17.93
CA THR A 92 7.32 -2.62 -18.23
C THR A 92 7.11 -3.26 -19.60
N GLU A 93 8.14 -3.29 -20.45
CA GLU A 93 8.08 -3.71 -21.85
C GLU A 93 7.04 -2.93 -22.70
N GLU A 94 6.66 -1.74 -22.23
CA GLU A 94 5.70 -0.85 -22.89
C GLU A 94 6.40 0.45 -23.30
N LYS A 95 6.28 0.83 -24.57
CA LYS A 95 6.74 2.14 -25.05
C LYS A 95 5.66 3.19 -24.82
N LEU A 96 6.06 4.31 -24.25
CA LEU A 96 5.20 5.45 -23.95
C LEU A 96 5.56 6.58 -24.91
N GLU A 97 4.70 6.86 -25.89
CA GLU A 97 4.84 8.07 -26.71
C GLU A 97 4.53 9.31 -25.85
N ARG A 98 5.55 9.85 -25.18
CA ARG A 98 5.35 10.90 -24.17
C ARG A 98 6.39 12.00 -24.17
N THR A 99 5.94 13.15 -23.69
CA THR A 99 6.80 14.30 -23.46
C THR A 99 7.56 14.16 -22.13
N LEU A 100 8.44 15.12 -21.84
CA LEU A 100 9.09 15.23 -20.53
C LEU A 100 8.34 16.18 -19.57
N ALA A 101 7.05 16.40 -19.82
CA ALA A 101 6.18 17.08 -18.88
C ALA A 101 5.99 16.24 -17.61
N MET A 102 5.71 16.88 -16.48
CA MET A 102 5.68 16.19 -15.18
C MET A 102 4.52 15.20 -15.08
N GLU A 103 3.38 15.51 -15.71
CA GLU A 103 2.22 14.62 -15.84
C GLU A 103 2.57 13.31 -16.56
N ASP A 104 3.39 13.37 -17.61
CA ASP A 104 3.82 12.22 -18.39
C ASP A 104 4.85 11.37 -17.63
N ILE A 105 5.79 12.03 -16.95
CA ILE A 105 6.78 11.38 -16.08
C ILE A 105 6.09 10.67 -14.92
N ASN A 106 5.10 11.33 -14.30
CA ASN A 106 4.33 10.73 -13.21
C ASN A 106 3.49 9.55 -13.72
N LEU A 107 2.94 9.65 -14.94
CA LEU A 107 2.23 8.53 -15.55
C LEU A 107 3.15 7.32 -15.80
N ALA A 108 4.40 7.54 -16.22
CA ALA A 108 5.39 6.48 -16.36
C ALA A 108 5.71 5.81 -15.01
N LEU A 109 5.83 6.59 -13.93
CA LEU A 109 6.01 6.07 -12.57
C LEU A 109 4.85 5.17 -12.15
N TYR A 110 3.61 5.66 -12.26
CA TYR A 110 2.47 4.87 -11.80
C TYR A 110 2.18 3.66 -12.70
N ARG A 111 2.57 3.68 -13.98
CA ARG A 111 2.55 2.47 -14.83
C ARG A 111 3.58 1.45 -14.40
N LEU A 112 4.81 1.87 -14.13
CA LEU A 112 5.85 1.01 -13.56
C LEU A 112 5.35 0.33 -12.29
N ILE A 113 4.80 1.10 -11.34
CA ILE A 113 4.29 0.55 -10.09
C ILE A 113 3.10 -0.40 -10.32
N SER A 114 2.12 0.01 -11.12
CA SER A 114 0.91 -0.79 -11.33
C SER A 114 1.23 -2.13 -12.01
N THR A 115 2.16 -2.14 -12.96
CA THR A 115 2.60 -3.35 -13.65
C THR A 115 3.36 -4.27 -12.69
N THR A 116 4.38 -3.74 -12.00
CA THR A 116 5.25 -4.53 -11.13
C THR A 116 4.54 -5.08 -9.90
N PHE A 117 3.56 -4.35 -9.35
CA PHE A 117 2.89 -4.74 -8.11
C PHE A 117 1.52 -5.39 -8.31
N LEU A 118 1.15 -5.66 -9.56
CA LEU A 118 -0.08 -6.38 -9.91
C LEU A 118 -0.28 -7.69 -9.12
N PRO A 119 0.76 -8.52 -8.84
CA PRO A 119 0.56 -9.75 -8.07
C PRO A 119 0.18 -9.52 -6.61
N PHE A 120 0.55 -8.36 -6.06
CA PHE A 120 0.35 -8.05 -4.65
C PHE A 120 -0.99 -7.39 -4.37
N ILE A 121 -1.70 -6.91 -5.38
CA ILE A 121 -2.94 -6.15 -5.24
C ILE A 121 -4.12 -6.88 -5.88
N ASP A 122 -5.33 -6.46 -5.55
CA ASP A 122 -6.50 -6.85 -6.32
C ASP A 122 -6.70 -5.84 -7.47
N PRO A 123 -6.54 -6.24 -8.74
CA PRO A 123 -6.63 -5.33 -9.87
C PRO A 123 -8.01 -4.68 -10.02
N ILE A 124 -9.08 -5.41 -9.70
CA ILE A 124 -10.46 -4.89 -9.83
C ILE A 124 -10.68 -3.81 -8.77
N SER A 125 -10.41 -4.11 -7.50
CA SER A 125 -10.52 -3.12 -6.43
C SER A 125 -9.63 -1.91 -6.66
N THR A 126 -8.42 -2.11 -7.19
CA THR A 126 -7.50 -0.99 -7.50
C THR A 126 -8.00 -0.13 -8.65
N ALA A 127 -8.54 -0.73 -9.71
CA ALA A 127 -9.12 0.02 -10.82
C ALA A 127 -10.34 0.83 -10.37
N ASN A 128 -11.25 0.21 -9.62
CA ASN A 128 -12.42 0.88 -9.05
C ASN A 128 -12.01 2.04 -8.16
N PHE A 129 -11.12 1.79 -7.20
CA PHE A 129 -10.62 2.83 -6.30
C PHE A 129 -9.96 3.99 -7.05
N THR A 130 -9.16 3.69 -8.08
CA THR A 130 -8.47 4.72 -8.89
C THR A 130 -9.46 5.59 -9.65
N SER A 131 -10.57 5.02 -10.15
CA SER A 131 -11.65 5.79 -10.77
C SER A 131 -12.35 6.68 -9.75
N GLU A 132 -12.79 6.10 -8.63
CA GLU A 132 -13.52 6.81 -7.58
C GLU A 132 -12.73 7.99 -7.01
N ILE A 133 -11.43 7.80 -6.74
CA ILE A 133 -10.59 8.89 -6.22
C ILE A 133 -10.36 9.99 -7.26
N SER A 134 -10.27 9.64 -8.54
CA SER A 134 -10.11 10.62 -9.62
C SER A 134 -11.37 11.50 -9.72
N ASP A 135 -12.55 10.85 -9.69
CA ASP A 135 -13.84 11.53 -9.71
C ASP A 135 -14.02 12.41 -8.46
N LEU A 136 -13.64 11.91 -7.28
CA LEU A 136 -13.70 12.66 -6.03
C LEU A 136 -12.85 13.93 -6.07
N VAL A 137 -11.61 13.83 -6.56
CA VAL A 137 -10.70 14.98 -6.67
C VAL A 137 -11.26 16.03 -7.64
N VAL A 138 -11.81 15.61 -8.78
CA VAL A 138 -12.45 16.52 -9.74
C VAL A 138 -13.70 17.18 -9.13
N ASP A 139 -14.54 16.41 -8.44
CA ASP A 139 -15.77 16.89 -7.81
C ASP A 139 -15.47 17.94 -6.73
N ILE A 140 -14.51 17.66 -5.86
CA ILE A 140 -14.08 18.59 -4.81
C ILE A 140 -13.42 19.84 -5.40
N GLY A 141 -12.55 19.67 -6.40
CA GLY A 141 -11.91 20.78 -7.10
C GLY A 141 -12.90 21.70 -7.84
N THR A 142 -14.10 21.19 -8.12
CA THR A 142 -15.20 21.96 -8.75
C THR A 142 -16.13 22.59 -7.72
N LYS A 143 -16.66 21.79 -6.78
CA LYS A 143 -17.67 22.24 -5.80
C LYS A 143 -17.09 23.07 -4.67
N ASN A 144 -15.89 22.71 -4.20
CA ASN A 144 -15.21 23.33 -3.05
C ASN A 144 -13.88 23.96 -3.46
N LYS A 145 -13.84 24.54 -4.66
CA LYS A 145 -12.61 24.98 -5.34
C LYS A 145 -11.65 25.76 -4.44
N GLN A 146 -12.12 26.82 -3.77
CA GLN A 146 -11.23 27.64 -2.94
C GLN A 146 -10.61 26.84 -1.79
N ALA A 147 -11.40 26.07 -1.07
CA ALA A 147 -10.91 25.25 0.04
C ALA A 147 -9.94 24.16 -0.42
N PHE A 148 -10.18 23.59 -1.61
CA PHE A 148 -9.29 22.60 -2.19
C PHE A 148 -7.99 23.21 -2.73
N ASP A 149 -8.06 24.37 -3.38
CA ASP A 149 -6.88 25.10 -3.84
C ASP A 149 -6.00 25.55 -2.65
N ASP A 150 -6.60 26.03 -1.56
CA ASP A 150 -5.89 26.38 -0.32
C ASP A 150 -5.18 25.16 0.30
N PHE A 151 -5.86 24.00 0.32
CA PHE A 151 -5.27 22.75 0.78
C PHE A 151 -4.11 22.30 -0.12
N MET A 152 -4.29 22.36 -1.44
CA MET A 152 -3.25 22.01 -2.41
C MET A 152 -2.02 22.92 -2.24
N ASP A 153 -2.22 24.22 -2.06
CA ASP A 153 -1.12 25.16 -1.82
C ASP A 153 -0.37 24.86 -0.52
N GLU A 154 -1.08 24.48 0.56
CA GLU A 154 -0.45 24.07 1.81
C GLU A 154 0.44 22.82 1.64
N ILE A 155 -0.08 21.74 1.04
CA ILE A 155 0.68 20.49 0.92
C ILE A 155 1.81 20.55 -0.13
N ILE A 156 1.71 21.44 -1.12
CA ILE A 156 2.77 21.68 -2.11
C ILE A 156 3.85 22.59 -1.53
N SER A 157 3.49 23.71 -0.91
CA SER A 157 4.47 24.66 -0.35
C SER A 157 5.30 24.06 0.80
N THR A 158 4.71 23.14 1.56
CA THR A 158 5.41 22.40 2.63
C THR A 158 6.19 21.18 2.13
N ASN A 159 6.18 20.89 0.82
CA ASN A 159 6.70 19.65 0.22
C ASN A 159 6.09 18.36 0.80
N PHE A 160 4.98 18.46 1.53
CA PHE A 160 4.36 17.31 2.19
C PHE A 160 4.00 16.21 1.18
N LEU A 161 3.35 16.58 0.07
CA LEU A 161 2.91 15.62 -0.94
C LEU A 161 4.09 14.90 -1.63
N ALA A 162 5.15 15.63 -1.94
CA ALA A 162 6.35 15.08 -2.59
C ALA A 162 7.15 14.17 -1.65
N ASN A 163 7.30 14.56 -0.38
CA ASN A 163 7.93 13.70 0.62
C ASN A 163 7.13 12.42 0.84
N LEU A 164 5.80 12.51 0.89
CA LEU A 164 4.94 11.34 1.08
C LEU A 164 5.00 10.38 -0.11
N GLN A 165 5.07 10.88 -1.35
CA GLN A 165 5.33 10.05 -2.53
C GLN A 165 6.67 9.33 -2.40
N ARG A 166 7.73 10.01 -1.95
CA ARG A 166 9.05 9.41 -1.73
C ARG A 166 9.01 8.29 -0.71
N ASP A 167 8.39 8.53 0.44
CA ASP A 167 8.24 7.52 1.47
C ASP A 167 7.51 6.28 0.91
N CYS A 168 6.43 6.46 0.12
CA CYS A 168 5.75 5.35 -0.57
C CYS A 168 6.68 4.61 -1.54
N LEU A 169 7.45 5.33 -2.37
CA LEU A 169 8.37 4.74 -3.35
C LEU A 169 9.49 3.91 -2.71
N GLU A 170 9.89 4.21 -1.48
CA GLU A 170 10.90 3.44 -0.74
C GLU A 170 10.40 2.07 -0.27
N ILE A 171 9.09 1.90 -0.09
CA ILE A 171 8.48 0.63 0.32
C ILE A 171 8.45 -0.39 -0.81
N TYR A 172 8.15 0.02 -2.04
CA TYR A 172 7.93 -0.91 -3.15
C TYR A 172 9.09 -1.92 -3.36
N PRO A 173 10.37 -1.52 -3.45
CA PRO A 173 11.46 -2.50 -3.57
C PRO A 173 11.58 -3.45 -2.38
N ARG A 174 11.20 -3.03 -1.17
CA ARG A 174 11.26 -3.86 0.04
C ARG A 174 10.15 -4.91 0.04
N ILE A 175 8.96 -4.58 -0.48
CA ILE A 175 7.87 -5.54 -0.71
C ILE A 175 8.29 -6.59 -1.72
N LEU A 176 8.94 -6.18 -2.81
CA LEU A 176 9.43 -7.14 -3.80
C LEU A 176 10.53 -8.06 -3.23
N ASN A 177 11.39 -7.55 -2.34
CA ASN A 177 12.36 -8.41 -1.63
C ASN A 177 11.69 -9.38 -0.63
N ALA A 178 10.51 -9.05 -0.13
CA ALA A 178 9.73 -9.90 0.78
C ALA A 178 8.82 -10.90 0.03
N GLU A 179 8.89 -10.97 -1.30
CA GLU A 179 7.92 -11.70 -2.13
C GLU A 179 7.79 -13.17 -1.74
N ILE A 180 8.90 -13.88 -1.50
CA ILE A 180 8.89 -15.30 -1.12
C ILE A 180 8.08 -15.52 0.16
N ALA A 181 8.30 -14.69 1.18
CA ALA A 181 7.56 -14.79 2.44
C ALA A 181 6.09 -14.34 2.31
N LEU A 182 5.77 -13.55 1.27
CA LEU A 182 4.42 -13.05 1.00
C LEU A 182 3.57 -14.00 0.15
N ARG A 183 4.14 -14.92 -0.64
CA ARG A 183 3.36 -15.85 -1.49
C ARG A 183 2.27 -16.64 -0.74
N PRO A 184 2.53 -17.19 0.46
CA PRO A 184 1.51 -17.84 1.27
C PRO A 184 0.41 -16.88 1.72
N ALA A 185 0.77 -15.62 2.02
CA ALA A 185 -0.19 -14.58 2.39
C ALA A 185 -1.02 -14.12 1.19
N LEU A 186 -0.47 -14.17 -0.03
CA LEU A 186 -1.20 -13.95 -1.28
C LEU A 186 -2.19 -15.08 -1.54
N PHE A 187 -1.81 -16.32 -1.27
CA PHE A 187 -2.71 -17.47 -1.39
C PHE A 187 -3.98 -17.33 -0.55
N MET A 188 -3.87 -16.67 0.61
CA MET A 188 -5.02 -16.43 1.50
C MET A 188 -6.13 -15.57 0.87
N ASP A 189 -5.87 -14.85 -0.25
CA ASP A 189 -6.94 -14.17 -0.99
C ASP A 189 -7.99 -15.13 -1.56
N PHE A 190 -7.60 -16.38 -1.79
CA PHE A 190 -8.40 -17.40 -2.47
C PHE A 190 -9.02 -18.41 -1.50
N VAL A 191 -8.99 -18.13 -0.19
CA VAL A 191 -9.51 -19.02 0.86
C VAL A 191 -10.53 -18.25 1.71
N GLU A 192 -11.56 -18.92 2.21
CA GLU A 192 -12.55 -18.35 3.14
C GLU A 192 -12.07 -18.33 4.59
N GLU A 193 -11.26 -19.32 4.96
CA GLU A 193 -10.73 -19.47 6.31
C GLU A 193 -9.64 -18.42 6.62
N GLN A 194 -9.66 -17.89 7.85
CA GLN A 194 -8.62 -17.02 8.38
C GLN A 194 -7.27 -17.77 8.53
N PRO A 195 -6.12 -17.06 8.49
CA PRO A 195 -4.79 -17.68 8.55
C PRO A 195 -4.46 -18.34 9.90
N ASP A 196 -5.37 -18.27 10.88
CA ASP A 196 -5.25 -18.83 12.23
C ASP A 196 -4.63 -20.23 12.23
N ASN A 197 -3.56 -20.41 13.02
CA ASN A 197 -2.85 -21.67 13.27
C ASN A 197 -2.06 -22.28 12.10
N ARG A 198 -1.53 -21.45 11.19
CA ARG A 198 -0.82 -21.94 9.98
C ARG A 198 0.64 -21.56 9.96
N ILE A 199 1.45 -22.53 9.57
CA ILE A 199 2.88 -22.35 9.36
C ILE A 199 3.13 -22.20 7.86
N SER A 200 4.03 -21.30 7.47
CA SER A 200 4.49 -21.22 6.10
C SER A 200 6.01 -21.19 6.03
N GLY A 201 6.61 -22.23 5.47
CA GLY A 201 8.07 -22.38 5.41
C GLY A 201 8.76 -22.27 6.78
N LYS A 202 10.09 -22.35 6.80
CA LYS A 202 10.88 -21.96 7.97
C LYS A 202 11.56 -20.64 7.64
N ILE A 203 11.14 -19.56 8.31
CA ILE A 203 11.75 -18.24 8.21
C ILE A 203 12.69 -18.03 9.39
N SER A 204 13.83 -17.36 9.15
CA SER A 204 14.79 -17.05 10.20
C SER A 204 14.37 -15.85 11.04
N THR A 205 14.89 -15.73 12.26
CA THR A 205 14.65 -14.59 13.15
C THR A 205 15.14 -13.28 12.52
N LYS A 206 16.21 -13.33 11.73
CA LYS A 206 16.73 -12.17 11.03
C LYS A 206 15.71 -11.67 10.01
N ASP A 207 15.18 -12.56 9.18
CA ASP A 207 14.20 -12.21 8.15
C ASP A 207 12.90 -11.70 8.79
N PHE A 208 12.47 -12.30 9.92
CA PHE A 208 11.33 -11.78 10.69
C PHE A 208 11.53 -10.32 11.13
N ASN A 209 12.70 -9.97 11.67
CA ASN A 209 12.96 -8.59 12.07
C ASN A 209 12.94 -7.61 10.88
N GLU A 210 13.44 -8.02 9.71
CA GLU A 210 13.36 -7.21 8.49
C GLU A 210 11.90 -6.97 8.05
N TYR A 211 11.04 -7.98 8.16
CA TYR A 211 9.61 -7.85 7.84
C TYR A 211 8.85 -7.03 8.89
N LYS A 212 9.19 -7.17 10.17
CA LYS A 212 8.68 -6.34 11.26
C LYS A 212 8.98 -4.85 11.02
N ASP A 213 10.22 -4.53 10.66
CA ASP A 213 10.61 -3.15 10.34
C ASP A 213 9.88 -2.64 9.08
N LEU A 214 9.72 -3.48 8.05
CA LEU A 214 8.92 -3.16 6.87
C LEU A 214 7.46 -2.84 7.22
N TYR A 215 6.82 -3.67 8.03
CA TYR A 215 5.45 -3.43 8.50
C TYR A 215 5.35 -2.10 9.27
N LYS A 216 6.28 -1.86 10.20
CA LYS A 216 6.34 -0.61 10.97
C LYS A 216 6.40 0.61 10.06
N ASP A 217 7.31 0.62 9.10
CA ASP A 217 7.51 1.74 8.17
C ASP A 217 6.26 1.98 7.30
N ILE A 218 5.61 0.90 6.82
CA ILE A 218 4.34 1.01 6.09
C ILE A 218 3.27 1.67 6.95
N THR A 219 3.09 1.25 8.20
CA THR A 219 2.05 1.84 9.06
C THR A 219 2.36 3.30 9.45
N GLU A 220 3.63 3.68 9.52
CA GLU A 220 4.01 5.09 9.71
C GLU A 220 3.62 5.93 8.49
N ILE A 221 3.88 5.41 7.28
CA ILE A 221 3.49 6.07 6.01
C ILE A 221 1.98 6.20 5.91
N ILE A 222 1.21 5.14 6.21
CA ILE A 222 -0.26 5.21 6.29
C ILE A 222 -0.67 6.32 7.27
N GLY A 223 -0.03 6.40 8.43
CA GLY A 223 -0.28 7.46 9.41
C GLY A 223 -0.06 8.86 8.86
N LYS A 224 0.92 9.07 7.99
CA LYS A 224 1.13 10.34 7.28
C LYS A 224 0.06 10.53 6.18
N GLN A 225 -0.27 9.49 5.42
CA GLN A 225 -1.31 9.52 4.38
C GLN A 225 -2.70 9.84 4.93
N LEU A 226 -3.01 9.48 6.17
CA LEU A 226 -4.26 9.87 6.84
C LEU A 226 -4.46 11.39 6.90
N SER A 227 -3.41 12.19 6.85
CA SER A 227 -3.55 13.65 6.78
C SER A 227 -4.19 14.08 5.45
N LEU A 228 -3.95 13.38 4.34
CA LEU A 228 -4.66 13.63 3.09
C LEU A 228 -6.12 13.21 3.20
N VAL A 229 -6.37 12.03 3.78
CA VAL A 229 -7.73 11.51 3.98
C VAL A 229 -8.57 12.47 4.82
N ALA A 230 -8.04 12.90 5.97
CA ALA A 230 -8.69 13.84 6.89
C ALA A 230 -8.93 15.21 6.25
N ALA A 231 -7.97 15.75 5.50
CA ALA A 231 -8.13 17.03 4.81
C ALA A 231 -9.26 16.96 3.77
N ILE A 232 -9.26 15.94 2.93
CA ILE A 232 -10.32 15.69 1.93
C ILE A 232 -11.67 15.54 2.63
N ASN A 233 -11.73 14.76 3.71
CA ASN A 233 -12.93 14.56 4.51
C ASN A 233 -13.48 15.89 5.07
N ASN A 234 -12.60 16.72 5.62
CA ASN A 234 -12.96 18.04 6.14
C ASN A 234 -13.43 18.99 5.03
N ILE A 235 -12.86 18.92 3.83
CA ILE A 235 -13.35 19.72 2.69
C ILE A 235 -14.74 19.27 2.26
N ILE A 236 -14.97 17.96 2.13
CA ILE A 236 -16.29 17.39 1.76
C ILE A 236 -17.36 17.87 2.73
N HIS A 237 -17.12 17.74 4.04
CA HIS A 237 -18.15 17.99 5.06
C HIS A 237 -18.24 19.45 5.52
N ARG A 238 -17.16 20.22 5.42
CA ARG A 238 -17.02 21.54 6.10
C ARG A 238 -16.38 22.63 5.24
N GLN A 239 -16.06 22.34 3.99
CA GLN A 239 -15.46 23.27 3.02
C GLN A 239 -14.18 23.96 3.55
N ASN A 240 -13.41 23.25 4.39
CA ASN A 240 -12.16 23.75 4.94
C ASN A 240 -11.34 22.57 5.49
N HIS A 241 -10.15 22.34 4.94
CA HIS A 241 -9.30 21.19 5.32
C HIS A 241 -8.84 21.19 6.78
N ASN A 242 -8.85 22.35 7.45
CA ASN A 242 -8.47 22.49 8.86
C ASN A 242 -9.64 22.35 9.85
N LYS A 243 -10.90 22.27 9.38
CA LYS A 243 -12.07 22.17 10.27
C LYS A 243 -12.43 20.72 10.56
N PHE A 244 -12.21 20.28 11.79
CA PHE A 244 -12.62 18.97 12.29
C PHE A 244 -13.97 18.99 13.00
N LYS A 245 -14.66 17.84 13.05
CA LYS A 245 -15.82 17.68 13.92
C LYS A 245 -15.42 17.86 15.39
N PRO A 246 -16.15 18.67 16.18
CA PRO A 246 -15.92 18.75 17.62
C PRO A 246 -16.09 17.38 18.30
N LYS A 247 -15.26 17.11 19.29
CA LYS A 247 -15.38 15.98 20.22
C LYS A 247 -15.38 16.49 21.66
N ASP A 248 -15.65 15.59 22.61
CA ASP A 248 -15.49 15.89 24.04
C ASP A 248 -14.06 16.39 24.30
N GLY A 249 -13.92 17.67 24.67
CA GLY A 249 -12.64 18.37 24.80
C GLY A 249 -12.29 19.37 23.68
N GLY A 250 -13.17 19.56 22.68
CA GLY A 250 -13.01 20.53 21.59
C GLY A 250 -12.64 19.92 20.24
N ALA A 251 -12.64 20.75 19.19
CA ALA A 251 -12.21 20.35 17.85
C ALA A 251 -10.69 20.51 17.70
N LEU A 252 -10.06 19.62 16.90
CA LEU A 252 -8.71 19.84 16.40
C LEU A 252 -8.66 21.14 15.59
N SER A 253 -7.63 21.95 15.81
CA SER A 253 -7.52 23.28 15.22
C SER A 253 -6.97 23.31 13.79
N SER A 254 -6.28 22.25 13.36
CA SER A 254 -5.67 22.18 12.02
C SER A 254 -5.28 20.76 11.62
N ILE A 255 -5.04 20.56 10.32
CA ILE A 255 -4.51 19.31 9.77
C ILE A 255 -3.08 19.04 10.25
N SER A 256 -2.28 20.07 10.49
CA SER A 256 -0.95 19.93 11.10
C SER A 256 -1.05 19.32 12.50
N LYS A 257 -1.98 19.78 13.35
CA LYS A 257 -2.20 19.17 14.67
C LYS A 257 -2.74 17.75 14.61
N PHE A 258 -3.48 17.41 13.54
CA PHE A 258 -3.88 16.04 13.27
C PHE A 258 -2.67 15.18 12.87
N ALA A 259 -1.76 15.70 12.04
CA ALA A 259 -0.58 14.98 11.56
C ALA A 259 0.35 14.53 12.71
N ASP A 260 0.44 15.32 13.79
CA ASP A 260 1.23 15.02 14.99
C ASP A 260 0.67 13.89 15.87
N LYS A 261 -0.58 13.45 15.62
CA LYS A 261 -1.22 12.40 16.43
C LYS A 261 -0.71 11.02 16.09
N THR A 262 -0.79 10.12 17.07
CA THR A 262 -0.55 8.69 16.84
C THR A 262 -1.57 8.13 15.85
N LEU A 263 -1.22 7.06 15.13
CA LEU A 263 -2.13 6.44 14.16
C LEU A 263 -3.47 6.05 14.81
N SER A 264 -3.46 5.44 16.00
CA SER A 264 -4.67 5.06 16.74
C SER A 264 -5.54 6.27 17.13
N GLU A 265 -4.93 7.42 17.42
CA GLU A 265 -5.68 8.64 17.68
C GLU A 265 -6.24 9.26 16.41
N LYS A 266 -5.54 9.17 15.27
CA LYS A 266 -6.00 9.73 13.99
C LYS A 266 -7.35 9.15 13.57
N PHE A 267 -7.56 7.84 13.70
CA PHE A 267 -8.85 7.20 13.40
C PHE A 267 -10.02 7.79 14.18
N LYS A 268 -9.77 8.29 15.40
CA LYS A 268 -10.83 8.93 16.18
C LYS A 268 -11.37 10.18 15.45
N TYR A 269 -10.55 10.93 14.72
CA TYR A 269 -10.98 12.19 14.11
C TYR A 269 -11.54 12.06 12.68
N LEU A 270 -11.62 10.85 12.14
CA LEU A 270 -12.19 10.59 10.82
C LEU A 270 -13.70 10.30 10.93
N ASP A 271 -14.53 11.34 10.84
CA ASP A 271 -15.98 11.21 10.87
C ASP A 271 -16.58 11.01 9.48
N ASP A 272 -17.41 9.98 9.29
CA ASP A 272 -18.02 9.64 8.00
C ASP A 272 -16.99 9.62 6.85
N CYS A 273 -15.93 8.83 7.07
CA CYS A 273 -14.74 8.82 6.24
C CYS A 273 -15.05 8.24 4.85
N TRP A 274 -14.71 9.00 3.81
CA TRP A 274 -14.84 8.57 2.42
C TRP A 274 -13.93 7.38 2.07
N PHE A 275 -12.83 7.19 2.80
CA PHE A 275 -11.93 6.06 2.64
C PHE A 275 -12.24 4.99 3.68
N LYS A 276 -12.52 3.76 3.23
CA LYS A 276 -12.78 2.60 4.08
C LYS A 276 -11.51 1.76 4.19
N PHE A 277 -11.01 1.61 5.42
CA PHE A 277 -9.85 0.77 5.70
C PHE A 277 -10.26 -0.68 5.95
N ASP A 278 -9.43 -1.63 5.55
CA ASP A 278 -9.51 -3.00 6.05
C ASP A 278 -9.09 -3.04 7.54
N ASP A 279 -10.00 -3.50 8.41
CA ASP A 279 -9.77 -3.61 9.85
C ASP A 279 -8.54 -4.49 10.18
N ALA A 280 -8.22 -5.48 9.33
CA ALA A 280 -7.07 -6.35 9.49
C ALA A 280 -5.73 -5.64 9.20
N ALA A 281 -5.73 -4.57 8.40
CA ALA A 281 -4.53 -3.77 8.13
C ALA A 281 -4.01 -3.05 9.38
N LEU A 282 -4.92 -2.74 10.30
CA LEU A 282 -4.73 -1.76 11.35
C LEU A 282 -5.01 -2.28 12.76
N ASN A 283 -5.19 -3.60 12.94
CA ASN A 283 -5.43 -4.24 14.24
C ASN A 283 -4.56 -3.60 15.32
N THR A 284 -5.15 -2.71 16.11
CA THR A 284 -4.37 -1.72 16.89
C THR A 284 -3.60 -2.37 18.01
N GLY A 285 -4.05 -3.52 18.53
CA GLY A 285 -3.37 -4.27 19.58
C GLY A 285 -2.12 -4.96 19.07
N ALA A 286 -2.27 -5.83 18.05
CA ALA A 286 -1.15 -6.53 17.42
C ALA A 286 -0.15 -5.55 16.80
N ARG A 287 -0.63 -4.48 16.13
CA ARG A 287 0.22 -3.44 15.57
C ARG A 287 1.07 -2.73 16.63
N ASN A 288 0.44 -2.23 17.70
CA ASN A 288 1.17 -1.48 18.73
C ASN A 288 2.24 -2.36 19.38
N ALA A 289 1.95 -3.65 19.54
CA ALA A 289 2.89 -4.58 20.09
C ALA A 289 4.07 -4.92 19.18
N ILE A 290 3.79 -5.21 17.92
CA ILE A 290 4.83 -5.58 16.96
C ILE A 290 5.71 -4.38 16.60
N ALA A 291 5.12 -3.18 16.51
CA ALA A 291 5.84 -1.98 16.10
C ALA A 291 6.63 -1.30 17.23
N HIS A 292 6.24 -1.49 18.51
CA HIS A 292 6.78 -0.69 19.62
C HIS A 292 7.25 -1.48 20.85
N TYR A 293 6.96 -2.77 21.00
CA TYR A 293 7.37 -3.56 22.18
C TYR A 293 8.31 -4.73 21.84
N ALA A 294 8.81 -5.41 22.88
CA ALA A 294 9.60 -6.62 22.74
C ALA A 294 8.73 -7.72 22.12
N THR A 295 9.17 -8.22 20.96
CA THR A 295 8.57 -9.37 20.28
C THR A 295 9.58 -10.50 20.27
N GLU A 296 9.16 -11.68 20.68
CA GLU A 296 9.97 -12.90 20.56
C GLU A 296 9.41 -13.75 19.45
N TYR A 297 10.30 -14.34 18.64
CA TYR A 297 9.93 -15.18 17.51
C TYR A 297 10.64 -16.52 17.62
N ASP A 298 9.86 -17.60 17.57
CA ASP A 298 10.38 -18.96 17.55
C ASP A 298 10.40 -19.49 16.12
N GLU A 299 11.60 -19.65 15.55
CA GLU A 299 11.80 -20.17 14.19
C GLU A 299 11.24 -21.59 13.98
N LYS A 300 11.15 -22.40 15.04
CA LYS A 300 10.67 -23.79 14.94
C LYS A 300 9.15 -23.84 14.85
N THR A 301 8.47 -23.10 15.71
CA THR A 301 7.01 -23.08 15.80
C THR A 301 6.39 -22.02 14.88
N GLN A 302 7.19 -21.05 14.43
CA GLN A 302 6.78 -19.89 13.64
C GLN A 302 5.74 -19.03 14.39
N ILE A 303 5.81 -19.02 15.71
CA ILE A 303 4.96 -18.23 16.60
C ILE A 303 5.70 -16.95 16.99
N ILE A 304 4.98 -15.84 16.94
CA ILE A 304 5.40 -14.51 17.41
C ILE A 304 4.67 -14.26 18.73
N GLN A 305 5.44 -14.07 19.81
CA GLN A 305 4.93 -13.65 21.10
C GLN A 305 5.10 -12.14 21.26
N TYR A 306 4.03 -11.46 21.67
CA TYR A 306 4.00 -10.01 21.81
C TYR A 306 3.13 -9.57 22.98
N PHE A 307 3.39 -8.37 23.51
CA PHE A 307 2.67 -7.82 24.66
C PHE A 307 1.83 -6.63 24.19
N SER A 308 0.52 -6.61 24.41
CA SER A 308 -0.38 -5.58 23.86
C SER A 308 -0.22 -4.19 24.50
N GLU A 309 0.29 -4.12 25.73
CA GLU A 309 0.42 -2.88 26.51
C GLU A 309 1.83 -2.70 27.08
N LYS A 310 2.21 -1.46 27.41
CA LYS A 310 3.43 -1.21 28.20
C LYS A 310 3.25 -1.87 29.56
N GLU A 311 4.09 -2.85 29.85
CA GLU A 311 4.18 -3.43 31.18
C GLU A 311 4.49 -2.32 32.19
N GLY A 312 3.47 -1.88 32.93
CA GLY A 312 3.65 -1.18 34.19
C GLY A 312 4.01 -2.19 35.28
N LEU A 313 3.37 -2.11 36.44
CA LEU A 313 3.51 -3.11 37.51
C LEU A 313 2.72 -4.42 37.25
N LYS A 314 2.09 -4.57 36.07
CA LYS A 314 1.29 -5.74 35.71
C LYS A 314 2.03 -6.55 34.64
N GLN A 315 2.31 -7.81 34.95
CA GLN A 315 2.75 -8.81 33.98
C GLN A 315 1.52 -9.33 33.24
N GLU A 316 1.21 -8.76 32.08
CA GLU A 316 0.19 -9.35 31.21
C GLU A 316 0.73 -10.62 30.54
N LYS A 317 -0.16 -11.56 30.22
CA LYS A 317 0.23 -12.75 29.47
C LYS A 317 0.58 -12.34 28.04
N PRO A 318 1.66 -12.90 27.45
CA PRO A 318 1.98 -12.66 26.05
C PRO A 318 0.81 -13.13 25.17
N GLN A 319 0.48 -12.32 24.17
CA GLN A 319 -0.37 -12.71 23.05
C GLN A 319 0.49 -13.41 22.00
N GLU A 320 -0.13 -14.31 21.25
CA GLU A 320 0.54 -15.11 20.23
C GLU A 320 -0.11 -14.84 18.88
N MET A 321 0.70 -14.83 17.83
CA MET A 321 0.22 -14.89 16.45
C MET A 321 1.17 -15.73 15.60
N PHE A 322 0.64 -16.38 14.57
CA PHE A 322 1.49 -17.11 13.62
C PHE A 322 2.17 -16.17 12.65
N PHE A 323 3.35 -16.55 12.18
CA PHE A 323 4.10 -15.79 11.18
C PHE A 323 3.28 -15.51 9.92
N LEU A 324 2.46 -16.47 9.46
CA LEU A 324 1.58 -16.27 8.30
C LEU A 324 0.53 -15.17 8.54
N GLU A 325 -0.03 -15.11 9.75
CA GLU A 325 -0.98 -14.05 10.14
C GLU A 325 -0.29 -12.68 10.08
N PHE A 326 0.96 -12.60 10.55
CA PHE A 326 1.75 -11.38 10.48
C PHE A 326 2.05 -10.97 9.02
N MET A 327 2.46 -11.91 8.17
CA MET A 327 2.69 -11.62 6.75
C MET A 327 1.41 -11.21 6.03
N ARG A 328 0.25 -11.75 6.44
CA ARG A 328 -1.05 -11.29 5.96
C ARG A 328 -1.34 -9.86 6.37
N MET A 329 -1.09 -9.48 7.62
CA MET A 329 -1.21 -8.09 8.08
C MET A 329 -0.28 -7.15 7.29
N LEU A 330 0.96 -7.57 7.03
CA LEU A 330 1.92 -6.79 6.23
C LEU A 330 1.40 -6.56 4.81
N LEU A 331 0.91 -7.61 4.14
CA LEU A 331 0.34 -7.53 2.80
C LEU A 331 -0.85 -6.56 2.74
N ILE A 332 -1.79 -6.67 3.69
CA ILE A 332 -2.98 -5.79 3.72
C ILE A 332 -2.55 -4.35 3.99
N ALA A 333 -1.65 -4.10 4.94
CA ALA A 333 -1.12 -2.75 5.16
C ALA A 333 -0.41 -2.17 3.92
N PHE A 334 0.34 -2.99 3.18
CA PHE A 334 0.91 -2.56 1.90
C PHE A 334 -0.17 -2.15 0.89
N ARG A 335 -1.26 -2.92 0.78
CA ARG A 335 -2.39 -2.60 -0.11
C ARG A 335 -3.07 -1.29 0.27
N GLU A 336 -3.31 -1.05 1.56
CA GLU A 336 -3.85 0.21 2.06
C GLU A 336 -2.94 1.40 1.71
N MET A 337 -1.65 1.26 1.95
CA MET A 337 -0.66 2.28 1.55
C MET A 337 -0.67 2.50 0.02
N HIS A 338 -0.79 1.44 -0.76
CA HIS A 338 -0.86 1.49 -2.23
C HIS A 338 -2.11 2.22 -2.72
N TYR A 339 -3.29 1.94 -2.13
CA TYR A 339 -4.50 2.70 -2.44
C TYR A 339 -4.33 4.18 -2.12
N LEU A 340 -3.81 4.51 -0.95
CA LEU A 340 -3.54 5.90 -0.57
C LEU A 340 -2.44 6.55 -1.43
N HIS A 341 -1.57 5.77 -2.07
CA HIS A 341 -0.63 6.28 -3.07
C HIS A 341 -1.32 6.73 -4.36
N HIS A 342 -2.46 6.12 -4.75
CA HIS A 342 -3.30 6.64 -5.84
C HIS A 342 -4.03 7.94 -5.48
N VAL A 343 -4.23 8.23 -4.19
CA VAL A 343 -4.66 9.58 -3.76
C VAL A 343 -3.57 10.58 -4.07
N ILE A 344 -2.33 10.28 -3.71
CA ILE A 344 -1.15 11.12 -4.00
C ILE A 344 -1.00 11.35 -5.51
N LYS A 345 -1.17 10.29 -6.32
CA LYS A 345 -1.25 10.38 -7.79
C LYS A 345 -2.27 11.45 -8.19
N SER A 346 -3.52 11.27 -7.78
CA SER A 346 -4.63 12.13 -8.21
C SER A 346 -4.41 13.60 -7.84
N LEU A 347 -3.86 13.88 -6.65
CA LEU A 347 -3.49 15.24 -6.24
C LEU A 347 -2.38 15.85 -7.11
N PHE A 348 -1.36 15.08 -7.48
CA PHE A 348 -0.34 15.56 -8.42
C PHE A 348 -0.91 15.85 -9.81
N TYR A 349 -1.82 15.02 -10.31
CA TYR A 349 -2.47 15.26 -11.59
C TYR A 349 -3.33 16.53 -11.55
N TYR A 350 -4.07 16.76 -10.46
CA TYR A 350 -4.77 18.01 -10.25
C TYR A 350 -3.82 19.21 -10.33
N GLU A 351 -2.68 19.15 -9.63
CA GLU A 351 -1.69 20.23 -9.65
C GLU A 351 -1.10 20.48 -11.05
N PHE A 352 -0.72 19.42 -11.77
CA PHE A 352 -0.06 19.55 -13.07
C PHE A 352 -1.01 19.96 -14.19
N ILE A 353 -2.23 19.41 -14.21
CA ILE A 353 -3.15 19.57 -15.34
C ILE A 353 -4.18 20.67 -15.08
N ILE A 354 -4.68 20.83 -13.86
CA ILE A 354 -5.77 21.75 -13.57
C ILE A 354 -5.22 23.06 -13.01
N ASN A 355 -4.42 22.98 -11.94
CA ASN A 355 -4.00 24.16 -11.20
C ASN A 355 -2.93 24.98 -11.94
N LYS A 356 -1.87 24.34 -12.44
CA LYS A 356 -0.82 25.03 -13.21
C LYS A 356 -1.32 25.59 -14.55
N ASN A 357 -2.23 24.90 -15.23
CA ASN A 357 -2.82 25.43 -16.46
C ASN A 357 -3.74 26.62 -16.18
N SER A 358 -4.54 26.57 -15.10
CA SER A 358 -5.35 27.72 -14.67
C SER A 358 -4.49 28.93 -14.30
N ARG A 359 -3.36 28.73 -13.62
CA ARG A 359 -2.41 29.80 -13.27
C ARG A 359 -1.75 30.42 -14.51
N LYS A 360 -1.32 29.61 -15.48
CA LYS A 360 -0.77 30.09 -16.78
C LYS A 360 -1.79 30.89 -17.59
N ILE A 361 -3.05 30.45 -17.65
CA ILE A 361 -4.11 31.19 -18.34
C ILE A 361 -4.38 32.53 -17.63
N SER A 362 -4.43 32.53 -16.30
CA SER A 362 -4.67 33.75 -15.52
C SER A 362 -3.54 34.79 -15.65
N SER A 363 -2.27 34.35 -15.73
CA SER A 363 -1.12 35.24 -15.95
C SER A 363 -1.13 35.85 -17.35
N ASN A 364 -1.41 35.04 -18.38
CA ASN A 364 -1.49 35.53 -19.76
C ASN A 364 -2.64 36.55 -19.92
N SER A 365 -3.79 36.35 -19.27
CA SER A 365 -4.90 37.31 -19.34
C SER A 365 -4.61 38.65 -18.64
N LYS A 366 -3.76 38.65 -17.59
CA LYS A 366 -3.33 39.86 -16.89
C LYS A 366 -2.33 40.66 -17.71
N ASP A 367 -1.45 39.98 -18.45
CA ASP A 367 -0.48 40.62 -19.33
C ASP A 367 -1.13 41.19 -20.61
N GLU A 368 -2.14 40.53 -21.17
CA GLU A 368 -2.94 41.08 -22.28
C GLU A 368 -3.75 42.31 -21.85
N LYS A 369 -4.35 42.29 -20.64
CA LYS A 369 -5.04 43.47 -20.08
C LYS A 369 -4.11 44.66 -19.77
N ARG A 370 -2.81 44.40 -19.52
CA ARG A 370 -1.79 45.45 -19.37
C ARG A 370 -1.35 46.03 -20.72
N LYS A 371 -1.29 45.21 -21.77
CA LYS A 371 -0.95 45.65 -23.14
C LYS A 371 -2.05 46.46 -23.83
N HIS A 372 -3.32 46.35 -23.41
CA HIS A 372 -4.42 47.20 -23.90
C HIS A 372 -4.68 48.48 -23.09
N LYS A 373 -3.84 48.76 -22.08
CA LYS A 373 -3.89 49.99 -21.26
C LYS A 373 -2.67 50.91 -21.46
N GLN A 374 -1.79 50.58 -22.40
CA GLN A 374 -0.75 51.47 -22.94
C GLN A 374 -1.14 51.80 -24.36
#